data_AF-A0A4S2KRD1-F1
#
_entry.id   AF-A0A4S2KRD1-F1
#
_cell.length_a   1.000
_cell.length_b   1.000
_cell.length_c   1.000
_cell.angle_alpha   90.00
_cell.angle_beta   90.00
_cell.angle_gamma   90.00
#
_symmetry.space_group_name_H-M   'P 1'
#
loop_
_entity.id
_entity.type
_entity.pdbx_description
1 polymer ?
#
loop_
_entity_poly.entity_id
_entity_poly.type
_entity_poly.pdbx_seq_one_letter_code
_entity_poly.pdbx_strand_id
1 'polypeptide(L)'
;MSKADDFVLVTRRGRRRKEDRRSLNGNAATSRVTVEQDREVDHELILRTLDKAVVEVGDASFTRFVFSRLTESLAVLGSDGICEIICYGLGQFSQYRSSRCQLALLLCLRARYEPARVHVYDPAFRPEEVRALRTLGLVVIETNEEGKRVVQRDRTTLVYMPHCSRQLTNNFLYANWGDGLSGCILLANSLSATVDDCLRRDVLNTAGYILRIRPYVTEFRLENSFVYEEVFNDLNIHIFTRQELLKVPQDFWRSKEEPRYLTKDVEFNMATMNSNIKYVRSLVQELRRVSQNKSVKENAMLQYIMEQAHAHKETSQVLCKAREELKNLAEMYLCYLRSQQACKEIHKHYAGKGERSIKETADLVGFKLPHDPK
;
A
#
# COMPACT_ATOMS: atom_id res chain seq x y z
N MET A 1 -13.88 50.85 -20.38
CA MET A 1 -12.46 51.06 -20.75
C MET A 1 -11.64 50.77 -19.51
N SER A 2 -10.86 49.69 -19.52
CA SER A 2 -10.15 49.14 -18.37
C SER A 2 -8.95 49.98 -17.98
N LYS A 3 -8.75 50.12 -16.67
CA LYS A 3 -7.46 50.50 -16.06
C LYS A 3 -6.46 49.36 -16.25
N ALA A 4 -5.27 49.69 -16.72
CA ALA A 4 -4.10 48.82 -16.69
C ALA A 4 -3.27 49.22 -15.47
N ASP A 5 -3.09 48.29 -14.53
CA ASP A 5 -2.03 48.36 -13.52
C ASP A 5 -1.07 47.22 -13.80
N ASP A 6 0.11 47.58 -14.30
CA ASP A 6 1.22 46.70 -14.65
C ASP A 6 1.95 46.18 -13.40
N PHE A 7 2.18 44.87 -13.31
CA PHE A 7 3.05 44.27 -12.30
C PHE A 7 4.52 44.31 -12.74
N VAL A 8 5.37 44.96 -11.94
CA VAL A 8 6.81 45.10 -12.17
C VAL A 8 7.59 43.91 -11.62
N LEU A 9 8.39 43.25 -12.46
CA LEU A 9 9.31 42.17 -12.10
C LEU A 9 10.54 42.72 -11.36
N VAL A 10 10.72 42.36 -10.09
CA VAL A 10 11.91 42.75 -9.31
C VAL A 10 13.06 41.75 -9.53
N THR A 11 14.04 42.13 -10.35
CA THR A 11 15.32 41.41 -10.49
C THR A 11 16.26 41.77 -9.34
N ARG A 12 16.59 40.83 -8.45
CA ARG A 12 17.72 41.02 -7.52
C ARG A 12 19.05 40.87 -8.27
N ARG A 13 19.74 42.00 -8.46
CA ARG A 13 21.10 42.10 -8.98
C ARG A 13 22.09 41.37 -8.07
N GLY A 14 22.90 40.51 -8.67
CA GLY A 14 23.98 39.80 -8.01
C GLY A 14 25.11 40.72 -7.52
N ARG A 15 25.71 40.34 -6.40
CA ARG A 15 26.98 40.92 -5.90
C ARG A 15 28.07 39.87 -6.06
N ARG A 16 29.00 40.10 -6.98
CA ARG A 16 30.24 39.32 -7.18
C ARG A 16 31.38 39.86 -6.33
N ARG A 17 32.16 38.94 -5.75
CA ARG A 17 33.62 38.91 -5.44
C ARG A 17 33.82 38.25 -4.06
N LYS A 18 34.75 37.32 -3.86
CA LYS A 18 36.11 37.22 -4.40
C LYS A 18 36.55 35.75 -4.43
N GLU A 19 37.29 35.38 -5.47
CA GLU A 19 38.01 34.10 -5.58
C GLU A 19 39.11 34.05 -4.51
N ASP A 20 39.19 32.95 -3.76
CA ASP A 20 40.43 32.50 -3.15
C ASP A 20 40.75 31.10 -3.68
N ARG A 21 41.78 31.03 -4.51
CA ARG A 21 42.39 29.80 -5.01
C ARG A 21 43.14 29.13 -3.85
N ARG A 22 42.67 27.96 -3.41
CA ARG A 22 43.56 26.93 -2.85
C ARG A 22 43.26 25.57 -3.46
N SER A 23 44.24 25.11 -4.23
CA SER A 23 44.40 23.83 -4.90
C SER A 23 44.24 22.66 -3.93
N LEU A 24 43.42 21.67 -4.27
CA LEU A 24 43.68 20.26 -3.95
C LEU A 24 43.16 19.35 -5.08
N ASN A 25 44.07 18.50 -5.54
CA ASN A 25 43.91 17.44 -6.54
C ASN A 25 42.75 16.49 -6.27
N GLY A 26 42.18 15.89 -7.32
CA GLY A 26 41.43 14.64 -7.18
C GLY A 26 40.41 14.36 -8.28
N ASN A 27 40.90 13.72 -9.34
CA ASN A 27 40.21 12.88 -10.33
C ASN A 27 38.68 12.77 -10.30
N ALA A 28 38.09 13.06 -11.47
CA ALA A 28 36.72 12.73 -11.83
C ALA A 28 36.42 11.24 -11.62
N ALA A 29 35.44 10.94 -10.76
CA ALA A 29 34.83 9.62 -10.62
C ALA A 29 33.36 9.72 -11.03
N THR A 30 33.07 9.06 -12.14
CA THR A 30 31.74 8.63 -12.57
C THR A 30 30.95 8.05 -11.40
N SER A 31 29.76 8.59 -11.15
CA SER A 31 28.82 8.06 -10.17
C SER A 31 28.39 6.66 -10.61
N ARG A 32 29.10 5.64 -10.13
CA ARG A 32 28.71 4.25 -10.21
C ARG A 32 27.40 4.10 -9.45
N VAL A 33 26.39 3.59 -10.14
CA VAL A 33 25.24 2.94 -9.52
C VAL A 33 25.81 1.83 -8.66
N THR A 34 25.89 2.05 -7.35
CA THR A 34 26.15 0.99 -6.39
C THR A 34 24.93 0.08 -6.43
N VAL A 35 25.08 -1.05 -7.11
CA VAL A 35 24.37 -2.28 -6.77
C VAL A 35 24.59 -2.45 -5.26
N GLU A 36 23.52 -2.39 -4.47
CA GLU A 36 23.57 -2.75 -3.06
C GLU A 36 24.07 -4.19 -2.99
N GLN A 37 25.37 -4.35 -2.74
CA GLN A 37 25.94 -5.62 -2.34
C GLN A 37 25.29 -5.97 -1.01
N ASP A 38 24.69 -7.17 -0.93
CA ASP A 38 24.29 -7.82 0.31
C ASP A 38 25.44 -7.72 1.31
N ARG A 39 25.38 -6.74 2.21
CA ARG A 39 26.16 -6.76 3.43
C ARG A 39 25.55 -7.89 4.25
N GLU A 40 26.34 -8.91 4.53
CA GLU A 40 25.98 -9.98 5.45
C GLU A 40 25.39 -9.35 6.71
N VAL A 41 24.08 -9.58 6.91
CA VAL A 41 23.36 -8.94 8.00
C VAL A 41 23.80 -9.62 9.29
N ASP A 42 24.49 -8.88 10.15
CA ASP A 42 24.98 -9.39 11.42
C ASP A 42 23.79 -9.81 12.32
N HIS A 43 23.73 -11.10 12.64
CA HIS A 43 22.69 -11.70 13.48
C HIS A 43 22.62 -11.04 14.87
N GLU A 44 23.77 -10.66 15.43
CA GLU A 44 23.83 -9.97 16.72
C GLU A 44 23.26 -8.55 16.62
N LEU A 45 23.50 -7.87 15.50
CA LEU A 45 22.92 -6.54 15.25
C LEU A 45 21.39 -6.62 15.10
N ILE A 46 20.87 -7.65 14.44
CA ILE A 46 19.41 -7.89 14.34
C ILE A 46 18.82 -7.99 15.74
N LEU A 47 19.35 -8.87 16.59
CA LEU A 47 18.83 -9.07 17.95
C LEU A 47 18.92 -7.79 18.79
N ARG A 48 20.07 -7.11 18.78
CA ARG A 48 20.24 -5.84 19.52
C ARG A 48 19.29 -4.73 19.06
N THR A 49 19.06 -4.59 17.76
CA THR A 49 18.13 -3.58 17.24
C THR A 49 16.68 -3.95 17.52
N LEU A 50 16.37 -5.25 17.57
CA LEU A 50 15.06 -5.75 17.94
C LEU A 50 14.79 -5.56 19.44
N ASP A 51 15.75 -5.82 20.32
CA ASP A 51 15.60 -5.59 21.77
C ASP A 51 15.25 -4.14 22.07
N LYS A 52 15.92 -3.20 21.41
CA LYS A 52 15.58 -1.77 21.50
C LYS A 52 14.15 -1.49 21.05
N ALA A 53 13.71 -2.09 19.95
CA ALA A 53 12.36 -1.95 19.45
C ALA A 53 11.32 -2.58 20.39
N VAL A 54 11.63 -3.70 21.05
CA VAL A 54 10.75 -4.35 22.04
C VAL A 54 10.56 -3.45 23.26
N VAL A 55 11.62 -2.80 23.75
CA VAL A 55 11.50 -1.83 24.85
C VAL A 55 10.64 -0.64 24.43
N GLU A 56 10.94 -0.03 23.28
CA GLU A 56 10.19 1.12 22.76
C GLU A 56 8.71 0.82 22.53
N VAL A 57 8.41 -0.30 21.88
CA VAL A 57 7.03 -0.73 21.60
C VAL A 57 6.33 -1.18 22.88
N GLY A 58 7.00 -1.91 23.77
CA GLY A 58 6.43 -2.38 25.03
C GLY A 58 6.00 -1.24 25.96
N ASP A 59 6.76 -0.16 26.00
CA ASP A 59 6.46 1.02 26.84
C ASP A 59 5.41 1.95 26.24
N ALA A 60 5.09 1.80 24.95
CA ALA A 60 4.13 2.64 24.26
C ALA A 60 2.72 2.51 24.84
N SER A 61 1.99 3.64 24.93
CA SER A 61 0.57 3.66 25.27
C SER A 61 -0.26 2.82 24.30
N PHE A 62 0.14 2.78 23.02
CA PHE A 62 -0.50 1.97 21.99
C PHE A 62 -0.52 0.48 22.35
N THR A 63 0.59 -0.10 22.81
CA THR A 63 0.66 -1.52 23.19
C THR A 63 -0.24 -1.84 24.39
N ARG A 64 -0.29 -0.95 25.38
CA ARG A 64 -1.22 -1.08 26.51
C ARG A 64 -2.68 -1.05 26.03
N PHE A 65 -2.99 -0.18 25.09
CA PHE A 65 -4.33 -0.08 24.50
C PHE A 65 -4.71 -1.35 23.73
N VAL A 66 -3.80 -1.90 22.91
CA VAL A 66 -3.97 -3.20 22.24
C VAL A 66 -4.29 -4.30 23.26
N PHE A 67 -3.55 -4.40 24.35
CA PHE A 67 -3.80 -5.41 25.40
C PHE A 67 -5.15 -5.21 26.10
N SER A 68 -5.57 -3.97 26.36
CA SER A 68 -6.89 -3.68 26.91
C SER A 68 -7.98 -4.19 25.96
N ARG A 69 -7.90 -3.83 24.68
CA ARG A 69 -8.88 -4.24 23.67
C ARG A 69 -8.90 -5.76 23.44
N LEU A 70 -7.75 -6.44 23.50
CA LEU A 70 -7.68 -7.90 23.44
C LEU A 70 -8.31 -8.56 24.68
N THR A 71 -8.13 -7.97 25.87
CA THR A 71 -8.75 -8.46 27.11
C THR A 71 -10.28 -8.36 27.02
N GLU A 72 -10.79 -7.21 26.55
CA GLU A 72 -12.23 -7.04 26.30
C GLU A 72 -12.75 -8.03 25.23
N SER A 73 -11.97 -8.24 24.17
CA SER A 73 -12.31 -9.18 23.10
C SER A 73 -12.43 -10.62 23.61
N LEU A 74 -11.49 -11.07 24.45
CA LEU A 74 -11.53 -12.37 25.09
C LEU A 74 -12.75 -12.53 26.01
N ALA A 75 -13.08 -11.49 26.79
CA ALA A 75 -14.26 -11.48 27.65
C ALA A 75 -15.55 -11.61 26.84
N VAL A 76 -15.68 -10.87 25.72
CA VAL A 76 -16.84 -10.96 24.82
C VAL A 76 -16.96 -12.35 24.17
N LEU A 77 -15.83 -12.97 23.83
CA LEU A 77 -15.81 -14.32 23.27
C LEU A 77 -16.00 -15.42 24.32
N GLY A 78 -16.01 -15.09 25.61
CA GLY A 78 -16.07 -16.07 26.70
C GLY A 78 -14.87 -17.00 26.73
N SER A 79 -13.68 -16.48 26.39
CA SER A 79 -12.43 -17.24 26.32
C SER A 79 -11.46 -16.85 27.43
N ASP A 80 -10.85 -17.86 28.05
CA ASP A 80 -9.92 -17.68 29.18
C ASP A 80 -8.50 -17.24 28.75
N GLY A 81 -8.21 -17.21 27.44
CA GLY A 81 -6.91 -16.77 26.95
C GLY A 81 -6.63 -17.10 25.48
N ILE A 82 -5.45 -16.70 25.02
CA ILE A 82 -4.94 -17.02 23.67
C ILE A 82 -4.02 -18.23 23.77
N CYS A 83 -4.28 -19.22 22.92
CA CYS A 83 -3.58 -20.51 22.94
C CYS A 83 -2.49 -20.61 21.87
N GLU A 84 -2.65 -19.87 20.79
CA GLU A 84 -1.77 -19.85 19.64
C GLU A 84 -1.80 -18.44 19.04
N ILE A 85 -0.65 -17.97 18.58
CA ILE A 85 -0.54 -16.74 17.78
C ILE A 85 0.00 -17.13 16.41
N ILE A 86 -0.69 -16.73 15.35
CA ILE A 86 -0.23 -16.91 13.97
C ILE A 86 0.03 -15.52 13.41
N CYS A 87 1.24 -15.27 12.92
CA CYS A 87 1.61 -14.01 12.32
C CYS A 87 2.00 -14.19 10.85
N TYR A 88 1.38 -13.38 10.00
CA TYR A 88 1.72 -13.29 8.58
C TYR A 88 2.17 -11.88 8.24
N GLY A 89 3.07 -11.75 7.26
CA GLY A 89 3.31 -10.48 6.57
C GLY A 89 4.15 -9.46 7.34
N LEU A 90 5.10 -9.89 8.16
CA LEU A 90 5.98 -8.97 8.90
C LEU A 90 6.95 -8.17 8.01
N GLY A 91 7.36 -8.73 6.87
CA GLY A 91 8.41 -8.18 6.00
C GLY A 91 9.83 -8.33 6.56
N GLN A 92 10.79 -7.66 5.91
CA GLN A 92 12.22 -7.69 6.26
C GLN A 92 12.52 -6.77 7.45
N PHE A 93 12.41 -7.28 8.67
CA PHE A 93 12.62 -6.55 9.93
C PHE A 93 14.09 -6.21 10.22
N SER A 94 15.05 -6.84 9.56
CA SER A 94 16.45 -6.42 9.59
C SER A 94 16.64 -5.10 8.85
N GLN A 95 15.91 -4.89 7.75
CA GLN A 95 16.03 -3.72 6.87
C GLN A 95 15.07 -2.59 7.28
N TYR A 96 13.81 -2.91 7.56
CA TYR A 96 12.75 -1.92 7.74
C TYR A 96 12.36 -1.75 9.21
N ARG A 97 12.32 -0.49 9.66
CA ARG A 97 11.89 -0.13 11.02
C ARG A 97 10.46 -0.56 11.31
N SER A 98 9.54 -0.39 10.36
CA SER A 98 8.14 -0.79 10.53
C SER A 98 8.01 -2.28 10.81
N SER A 99 8.60 -3.12 9.95
CA SER A 99 8.68 -4.57 10.14
C SER A 99 9.30 -4.96 11.49
N ARG A 100 10.34 -4.24 11.93
CA ARG A 100 10.96 -4.46 13.24
C ARG A 100 10.06 -4.12 14.41
N CYS A 101 9.36 -2.99 14.36
CA CYS A 101 8.40 -2.60 15.40
C CYS A 101 7.18 -3.52 15.43
N GLN A 102 6.73 -4.03 14.28
CA GLN A 102 5.66 -5.03 14.21
C GLN A 102 6.07 -6.37 14.81
N LEU A 103 7.29 -6.84 14.54
CA LEU A 103 7.86 -8.00 15.22
C LEU A 103 8.00 -7.76 16.73
N ALA A 104 8.40 -6.55 17.14
CA ALA A 104 8.46 -6.19 18.55
C ALA A 104 7.09 -6.27 19.24
N LEU A 105 6.01 -5.78 18.60
CA LEU A 105 4.64 -5.95 19.13
C LEU A 105 4.26 -7.44 19.22
N LEU A 106 4.62 -8.25 18.24
CA LEU A 106 4.40 -9.70 18.28
C LEU A 106 5.11 -10.37 19.48
N LEU A 107 6.34 -9.94 19.80
CA LEU A 107 7.07 -10.42 20.97
C LEU A 107 6.42 -9.98 22.29
N CYS A 108 5.91 -8.74 22.35
CA CYS A 108 5.12 -8.28 23.49
C CYS A 108 3.83 -9.11 23.66
N LEU A 109 3.13 -9.44 22.57
CA LEU A 109 1.96 -10.32 22.57
C LEU A 109 2.33 -11.73 23.07
N ARG A 110 3.43 -12.29 22.59
CA ARG A 110 3.93 -13.59 23.04
C ARG A 110 4.16 -13.60 24.55
N ALA A 111 4.88 -12.62 25.08
CA ALA A 111 5.17 -12.51 26.51
C ALA A 111 3.88 -12.40 27.35
N ARG A 112 2.86 -11.69 26.84
CA ARG A 112 1.57 -11.52 27.51
C ARG A 112 0.73 -12.79 27.59
N TYR A 113 0.90 -13.71 26.63
CA TYR A 113 0.07 -14.90 26.46
C TYR A 113 0.87 -16.22 26.54
N GLU A 114 2.01 -16.24 27.24
CA GLU A 114 2.71 -17.51 27.49
C GLU A 114 1.79 -18.54 28.19
N PRO A 115 1.86 -19.83 27.82
CA PRO A 115 2.83 -20.48 26.93
C PRO A 115 2.37 -20.59 25.46
N ALA A 116 1.56 -19.64 24.94
CA ALA A 116 1.07 -19.70 23.56
C ALA A 116 2.20 -19.85 22.54
N ARG A 117 2.03 -20.81 21.62
CA ARG A 117 2.97 -21.01 20.52
C ARG A 117 2.77 -19.91 19.49
N VAL A 118 3.87 -19.36 18.99
CA VAL A 118 3.85 -18.30 17.99
C VAL A 118 4.41 -18.83 16.68
N HIS A 119 3.57 -18.82 15.65
CA HIS A 119 3.90 -19.20 14.29
C HIS A 119 4.09 -17.95 13.44
N VAL A 120 5.13 -17.90 12.61
CA VAL A 120 5.43 -16.75 11.76
C VAL A 120 5.70 -17.17 10.32
N TYR A 121 5.18 -16.40 9.37
CA TYR A 121 5.47 -16.59 7.96
C TYR A 121 5.49 -15.27 7.19
N ASP A 122 6.55 -15.08 6.43
CA ASP A 122 6.61 -14.09 5.35
C ASP A 122 7.58 -14.61 4.28
N PRO A 123 7.18 -14.62 2.99
CA PRO A 123 8.11 -14.99 1.92
C PRO A 123 9.32 -14.04 1.85
N ALA A 124 9.22 -12.81 2.37
CA ALA A 124 10.28 -11.82 2.33
C ALA A 124 11.41 -12.04 3.35
N PHE A 125 11.27 -12.99 4.28
CA PHE A 125 12.30 -13.23 5.30
C PHE A 125 13.62 -13.68 4.67
N ARG A 126 14.71 -13.06 5.12
CA ARG A 126 16.09 -13.47 4.80
C ARG A 126 16.53 -14.66 5.68
N PRO A 127 17.53 -15.45 5.25
CA PRO A 127 18.05 -16.56 6.07
C PRO A 127 18.50 -16.13 7.48
N GLU A 128 19.08 -14.95 7.63
CA GLU A 128 19.56 -14.37 8.89
C GLU A 128 18.39 -14.06 9.84
N GLU A 129 17.30 -13.56 9.27
CA GLU A 129 16.05 -13.25 9.96
C GLU A 129 15.34 -14.53 10.41
N VAL A 130 15.29 -15.56 9.56
CA VAL A 130 14.77 -16.88 9.93
C VAL A 130 15.57 -17.47 11.10
N ARG A 131 16.90 -17.34 11.09
CA ARG A 131 17.72 -17.75 12.24
C ARG A 131 17.36 -16.95 13.49
N ALA A 132 17.22 -15.62 13.40
CA ALA A 132 16.87 -14.76 14.53
C ALA A 132 15.49 -15.12 15.13
N LEU A 133 14.48 -15.33 14.28
CA LEU A 133 13.14 -15.76 14.70
C LEU A 133 13.17 -17.07 15.49
N ARG A 134 13.98 -18.05 15.03
CA ARG A 134 14.17 -19.33 15.73
C ARG A 134 14.90 -19.15 17.06
N THR A 135 15.96 -18.31 17.12
CA THR A 135 16.65 -17.97 18.38
C THR A 135 15.70 -17.35 19.40
N LEU A 136 14.75 -16.54 18.93
CA LEU A 136 13.71 -15.94 19.76
C LEU A 136 12.64 -16.95 20.21
N GLY A 137 12.67 -18.20 19.76
CA GLY A 137 11.69 -19.23 20.11
C GLY A 137 10.38 -19.15 19.33
N LEU A 138 10.36 -18.46 18.19
CA LEU A 138 9.22 -18.44 17.27
C LEU A 138 9.30 -19.61 16.28
N VAL A 139 8.15 -20.15 15.89
CA VAL A 139 8.04 -21.25 14.94
C VAL A 139 7.86 -20.68 13.53
N VAL A 140 8.92 -20.73 12.72
CA VAL A 140 8.84 -20.32 11.31
C VAL A 140 8.08 -21.39 10.51
N ILE A 141 7.04 -20.97 9.78
CA ILE A 141 6.30 -21.86 8.87
C ILE A 141 7.15 -22.05 7.61
N GLU A 142 7.43 -23.29 7.23
CA GLU A 142 8.35 -23.60 6.12
C GLU A 142 7.69 -23.49 4.74
N THR A 143 6.37 -23.69 4.67
CA THR A 143 5.60 -23.73 3.43
C THR A 143 4.66 -22.54 3.32
N ASN A 144 4.54 -21.95 2.12
CA ASN A 144 3.56 -20.90 1.88
C ASN A 144 2.13 -21.46 1.96
N GLU A 145 1.45 -21.23 3.08
CA GLU A 145 0.05 -21.62 3.27
C GLU A 145 -0.93 -20.63 2.60
N GLU A 146 -0.44 -19.55 1.99
CA GLU A 146 -1.23 -18.47 1.37
C GLU A 146 -2.28 -17.87 2.33
N GLY A 147 -2.05 -17.93 3.64
CA GLY A 147 -2.98 -17.51 4.68
C GLY A 147 -4.19 -18.43 4.88
N LYS A 148 -4.24 -19.60 4.23
CA LYS A 148 -5.36 -20.56 4.29
C LYS A 148 -5.29 -21.50 5.52
N ARG A 149 -4.69 -21.04 6.62
CA ARG A 149 -4.58 -21.83 7.86
C ARG A 149 -5.93 -21.95 8.55
N VAL A 150 -6.33 -23.17 8.87
CA VAL A 150 -7.54 -23.46 9.64
C VAL A 150 -7.22 -23.39 11.14
N VAL A 151 -8.00 -22.63 11.90
CA VAL A 151 -7.85 -22.51 13.36
C VAL A 151 -8.54 -23.66 14.09
N GLN A 152 -8.07 -23.92 15.31
CA GLN A 152 -8.70 -24.90 16.21
C GLN A 152 -10.00 -24.31 16.77
N ARG A 153 -11.05 -25.12 16.89
CA ARG A 153 -12.39 -24.64 17.28
C ARG A 153 -12.60 -24.52 18.78
N ASP A 154 -11.80 -25.24 19.55
CA ASP A 154 -11.87 -25.36 21.00
C ASP A 154 -10.92 -24.39 21.72
N ARG A 155 -10.12 -23.64 20.97
CA ARG A 155 -9.08 -22.73 21.51
C ARG A 155 -9.11 -21.42 20.75
N THR A 156 -8.81 -20.32 21.43
CA THR A 156 -8.72 -19.01 20.79
C THR A 156 -7.34 -18.82 20.17
N THR A 157 -7.31 -18.62 18.85
CA THR A 157 -6.12 -18.27 18.09
C THR A 157 -6.11 -16.78 17.78
N LEU A 158 -5.04 -16.08 18.16
CA LEU A 158 -4.80 -14.71 17.72
C LEU A 158 -4.08 -14.73 16.37
N VAL A 159 -4.64 -14.05 15.38
CA VAL A 159 -4.07 -13.98 14.03
C VAL A 159 -3.62 -12.55 13.80
N TYR A 160 -2.31 -12.34 13.78
CA TYR A 160 -1.68 -11.04 13.62
C TYR A 160 -1.21 -10.83 12.18
N MET A 161 -1.85 -9.91 11.47
CA MET A 161 -1.62 -9.67 10.04
C MET A 161 -1.40 -8.17 9.79
N PRO A 162 -0.32 -7.59 10.35
CA PRO A 162 -0.05 -6.17 10.18
C PRO A 162 0.23 -5.89 8.71
N HIS A 163 -0.45 -4.89 8.13
CA HIS A 163 -0.19 -4.41 6.77
C HIS A 163 -0.24 -5.49 5.67
N CYS A 164 -0.88 -6.62 5.96
CA CYS A 164 -1.05 -7.69 5.00
C CYS A 164 -1.95 -7.28 3.85
N SER A 165 -1.74 -7.92 2.69
CA SER A 165 -2.64 -7.75 1.56
C SER A 165 -4.06 -8.21 1.93
N ARG A 166 -5.06 -7.53 1.39
CA ARG A 166 -6.48 -7.88 1.60
C ARG A 166 -6.78 -9.31 1.16
N GLN A 167 -6.07 -9.82 0.14
CA GLN A 167 -6.15 -11.20 -0.35
C GLN A 167 -5.75 -12.21 0.72
N LEU A 168 -4.74 -11.90 1.54
CA LEU A 168 -4.29 -12.81 2.60
C LEU A 168 -5.34 -12.92 3.70
N THR A 169 -5.91 -11.78 4.12
CA THR A 169 -7.04 -11.76 5.07
C THR A 169 -8.27 -12.46 4.48
N ASN A 170 -8.55 -12.25 3.19
CA ASN A 170 -9.63 -12.91 2.47
C ASN A 170 -9.46 -14.44 2.42
N ASN A 171 -8.23 -14.92 2.19
CA ASN A 171 -7.90 -16.36 2.22
C ASN A 171 -8.07 -16.97 3.61
N PHE A 172 -7.69 -16.24 4.65
CA PHE A 172 -7.87 -16.70 6.03
C PHE A 172 -9.36 -16.83 6.38
N LEU A 173 -10.17 -15.83 6.01
CA LEU A 173 -11.63 -15.89 6.17
C LEU A 173 -12.24 -17.03 5.37
N TYR A 174 -11.76 -17.26 4.14
CA TYR A 174 -12.16 -18.41 3.32
C TYR A 174 -11.89 -19.74 4.02
N ALA A 175 -10.68 -19.96 4.52
CA ALA A 175 -10.30 -21.22 5.15
C ALA A 175 -11.19 -21.54 6.36
N ASN A 176 -11.51 -20.51 7.13
CA ASN A 176 -12.27 -20.61 8.37
C ASN A 176 -13.77 -20.32 8.23
N TRP A 177 -14.28 -20.17 7.00
CA TRP A 177 -15.68 -19.79 6.73
C TRP A 177 -16.68 -20.72 7.42
N GLY A 178 -17.49 -20.18 8.32
CA GLY A 178 -18.42 -20.90 9.17
C GLY A 178 -18.16 -20.65 10.66
N ASP A 179 -18.57 -21.60 11.50
CA ASP A 179 -18.43 -21.53 12.96
C ASP A 179 -16.96 -21.42 13.42
N GLY A 180 -16.01 -21.82 12.58
CA GLY A 180 -14.57 -21.72 12.86
C GLY A 180 -14.09 -20.28 13.08
N LEU A 181 -14.76 -19.28 12.51
CA LEU A 181 -14.42 -17.87 12.73
C LEU A 181 -14.52 -17.46 14.21
N SER A 182 -15.43 -18.07 14.98
CA SER A 182 -15.57 -17.76 16.42
C SER A 182 -14.39 -18.21 17.27
N GLY A 183 -13.51 -19.07 16.74
CA GLY A 183 -12.28 -19.51 17.41
C GLY A 183 -11.07 -18.59 17.19
N CYS A 184 -11.24 -17.43 16.56
CA CYS A 184 -10.12 -16.53 16.30
C CYS A 184 -10.40 -15.06 16.62
N ILE A 185 -9.32 -14.34 16.91
CA ILE A 185 -9.26 -12.88 16.97
C ILE A 185 -8.31 -12.43 15.86
N LEU A 186 -8.78 -11.56 14.95
CA LEU A 186 -7.92 -10.99 13.91
C LEU A 186 -7.39 -9.63 14.36
N LEU A 187 -6.07 -9.52 14.57
CA LEU A 187 -5.37 -8.25 14.68
C LEU A 187 -4.79 -7.92 13.29
N ALA A 188 -5.56 -7.19 12.49
CA ALA A 188 -5.30 -7.01 11.06
C ALA A 188 -5.72 -5.61 10.59
N ASN A 189 -5.47 -5.26 9.33
CA ASN A 189 -5.95 -4.00 8.77
C ASN A 189 -7.48 -3.92 8.80
N SER A 190 -8.01 -2.70 8.84
CA SER A 190 -9.45 -2.45 8.86
C SER A 190 -10.20 -3.15 7.71
N LEU A 191 -11.14 -4.02 8.08
CA LEU A 191 -12.05 -4.66 7.12
C LEU A 191 -13.02 -3.63 6.53
N SER A 192 -13.46 -2.66 7.33
CA SER A 192 -14.31 -1.56 6.88
C SER A 192 -13.62 -0.71 5.83
N ALA A 193 -12.40 -0.21 6.11
CA ALA A 193 -11.63 0.58 5.14
C ALA A 193 -11.36 -0.20 3.84
N THR A 194 -11.09 -1.51 3.94
CA THR A 194 -10.89 -2.38 2.76
C THR A 194 -12.10 -2.39 1.82
N VAL A 195 -13.31 -2.29 2.37
CA VAL A 195 -14.55 -2.30 1.60
C VAL A 195 -14.94 -0.90 1.13
N ASP A 196 -14.76 0.11 1.97
CA ASP A 196 -15.27 1.46 1.71
C ASP A 196 -14.33 2.28 0.80
N ASP A 197 -13.02 2.05 0.86
CA ASP A 197 -12.04 2.83 0.08
C ASP A 197 -11.87 2.32 -1.36
N CYS A 198 -12.57 1.26 -1.74
CA CYS A 198 -12.31 0.54 -3.00
C CYS A 198 -13.56 0.40 -3.88
N LEU A 199 -13.34 0.38 -5.19
CA LEU A 199 -14.42 0.11 -6.13
C LEU A 199 -15.02 -1.27 -5.85
N ARG A 200 -16.35 -1.35 -5.77
CA ARG A 200 -17.06 -2.59 -5.42
C ARG A 200 -16.63 -3.81 -6.26
N ARG A 201 -16.30 -3.59 -7.55
CA ARG A 201 -15.82 -4.65 -8.45
C ARG A 201 -14.48 -5.23 -7.99
N ASP A 202 -13.56 -4.38 -7.56
CA ASP A 202 -12.22 -4.80 -7.11
C ASP A 202 -12.31 -5.54 -5.77
N VAL A 203 -13.17 -5.05 -4.87
CA VAL A 203 -13.45 -5.72 -3.59
C VAL A 203 -14.05 -7.11 -3.83
N LEU A 204 -14.98 -7.27 -4.77
CA LEU A 204 -15.55 -8.59 -5.09
C LEU A 204 -14.49 -9.58 -5.60
N ASN A 205 -13.54 -9.11 -6.39
CA ASN A 205 -12.48 -9.95 -6.97
C ASN A 205 -11.36 -10.29 -5.98
N THR A 206 -11.07 -9.41 -5.02
CA THR A 206 -9.87 -9.51 -4.16
C THR A 206 -10.17 -9.70 -2.67
N ALA A 207 -11.40 -9.39 -2.24
CA ALA A 207 -11.81 -9.28 -0.85
C ALA A 207 -13.29 -9.70 -0.64
N GLY A 208 -13.81 -10.63 -1.46
CA GLY A 208 -15.22 -11.04 -1.41
C GLY A 208 -15.68 -11.62 -0.07
N TYR A 209 -14.82 -12.34 0.66
CA TYR A 209 -15.10 -12.82 2.01
C TYR A 209 -15.13 -11.69 3.04
N ILE A 210 -14.22 -10.71 2.91
CA ILE A 210 -14.21 -9.51 3.75
C ILE A 210 -15.53 -8.75 3.59
N LEU A 211 -15.95 -8.50 2.34
CA LEU A 211 -17.21 -7.83 2.03
C LEU A 211 -18.42 -8.54 2.65
N ARG A 212 -18.46 -9.87 2.56
CA ARG A 212 -19.58 -10.68 3.07
C ARG A 212 -19.63 -10.75 4.59
N ILE A 213 -18.47 -10.86 5.27
CA ILE A 213 -18.43 -11.02 6.72
C ILE A 213 -18.58 -9.70 7.47
N ARG A 214 -18.28 -8.56 6.81
CA ARG A 214 -18.29 -7.22 7.42
C ARG A 214 -19.54 -6.92 8.28
N PRO A 215 -20.78 -7.28 7.89
CA PRO A 215 -21.95 -6.99 8.72
C PRO A 215 -22.04 -7.82 10.02
N TYR A 216 -21.25 -8.89 10.13
CA TYR A 216 -21.33 -9.89 11.21
C TYR A 216 -20.04 -9.98 12.03
N VAL A 217 -19.10 -9.06 11.81
CA VAL A 217 -17.85 -8.95 12.57
C VAL A 217 -17.90 -7.71 13.45
N THR A 218 -17.43 -7.84 14.70
CA THR A 218 -17.22 -6.68 15.55
C THR A 218 -15.79 -6.20 15.35
N GLU A 219 -15.64 -5.02 14.76
CA GLU A 219 -14.36 -4.36 14.50
C GLU A 219 -14.10 -3.29 15.56
N PHE A 220 -13.04 -3.46 16.34
CA PHE A 220 -12.54 -2.48 17.29
C PHE A 220 -11.40 -1.69 16.66
N ARG A 221 -11.65 -0.40 16.46
CA ARG A 221 -10.64 0.53 15.98
C ARG A 221 -9.53 0.68 17.02
N LEU A 222 -8.28 0.52 16.60
CA LEU A 222 -7.14 0.89 17.43
C LEU A 222 -6.66 2.29 17.02
N GLU A 223 -6.93 3.28 17.86
CA GLU A 223 -6.35 4.61 17.70
C GLU A 223 -4.83 4.52 17.86
N ASN A 224 -4.11 4.71 16.75
CA ASN A 224 -2.66 4.60 16.73
C ASN A 224 -2.04 5.84 17.40
N SER A 225 -1.53 5.65 18.62
CA SER A 225 -0.78 6.66 19.35
C SER A 225 0.73 6.40 19.35
N PHE A 226 1.22 5.54 18.47
CA PHE A 226 2.64 5.21 18.37
C PHE A 226 3.40 6.31 17.64
N VAL A 227 4.66 6.54 18.03
CA VAL A 227 5.47 7.66 17.51
C VAL A 227 5.69 7.60 15.99
N TYR A 228 5.72 6.39 15.43
CA TYR A 228 5.78 6.14 14.00
C TYR A 228 4.39 5.68 13.52
N GLU A 229 3.54 6.63 13.15
CA GLU A 229 2.15 6.37 12.75
C GLU A 229 2.05 5.32 11.64
N GLU A 230 3.04 5.29 10.74
CA GLU A 230 3.08 4.37 9.61
C GLU A 230 3.22 2.89 9.99
N VAL A 231 3.59 2.57 11.23
CA VAL A 231 3.93 1.20 11.67
C VAL A 231 2.69 0.39 12.02
N PHE A 232 1.68 1.04 12.60
CA PHE A 232 0.45 0.41 13.06
C PHE A 232 -0.79 1.10 12.49
N ASN A 233 -0.63 1.84 11.40
CA ASN A 233 -1.76 2.45 10.70
C ASN A 233 -2.79 1.40 10.28
N ASP A 234 -4.06 1.76 10.38
CA ASP A 234 -5.23 0.93 10.05
C ASP A 234 -5.30 -0.44 10.77
N LEU A 235 -4.45 -0.71 11.77
CA LEU A 235 -4.48 -1.96 12.51
C LEU A 235 -5.68 -1.96 13.47
N ASN A 236 -6.55 -2.96 13.36
CA ASN A 236 -7.76 -3.11 14.17
C ASN A 236 -7.88 -4.54 14.71
N ILE A 237 -8.70 -4.70 15.76
CA ILE A 237 -9.07 -6.01 16.29
C ILE A 237 -10.45 -6.40 15.78
N HIS A 238 -10.58 -7.62 15.29
CA HIS A 238 -11.84 -8.15 14.78
C HIS A 238 -12.19 -9.44 15.51
N ILE A 239 -13.41 -9.50 16.03
CA ILE A 239 -13.97 -10.67 16.69
C ILE A 239 -15.26 -11.13 16.04
N PHE A 240 -15.50 -12.44 16.09
CA PHE A 240 -16.66 -13.10 15.51
C PHE A 240 -17.47 -13.76 16.62
N THR A 241 -18.41 -13.03 17.20
CA THR A 241 -19.22 -13.59 18.28
C THR A 241 -20.22 -14.60 17.71
N ARG A 242 -20.49 -15.68 18.45
CA ARG A 242 -21.51 -16.65 18.05
C ARG A 242 -22.87 -15.99 17.83
N GLN A 243 -23.19 -14.97 18.62
CA GLN A 243 -24.43 -14.21 18.51
C GLN A 243 -24.57 -13.51 17.14
N GLU A 244 -23.51 -12.86 16.64
CA GLU A 244 -23.55 -12.23 15.32
C GLU A 244 -23.54 -13.27 14.20
N LEU A 245 -22.77 -14.34 14.33
CA LEU A 245 -22.71 -15.42 13.34
C LEU A 245 -24.03 -16.18 13.20
N LEU A 246 -24.85 -16.26 14.24
CA LEU A 246 -26.20 -16.86 14.18
C LEU A 246 -27.22 -16.02 13.39
N LYS A 247 -26.93 -14.74 13.12
CA LYS A 247 -27.82 -13.84 12.36
C LYS A 247 -27.66 -13.97 10.84
N VAL A 248 -26.69 -14.75 10.37
CA VAL A 248 -26.42 -14.89 8.94
C VAL A 248 -27.52 -15.69 8.22
N PRO A 249 -27.78 -15.43 6.93
CA PRO A 249 -28.71 -16.23 6.13
C PRO A 249 -28.32 -17.72 6.04
N GLN A 250 -29.29 -18.62 5.84
CA GLN A 250 -29.05 -20.07 5.76
C GLN A 250 -28.01 -20.47 4.70
N ASP A 251 -27.98 -19.77 3.55
CA ASP A 251 -27.05 -20.07 2.46
C ASP A 251 -25.70 -19.35 2.58
N PHE A 252 -25.52 -18.50 3.60
CA PHE A 252 -24.32 -17.66 3.75
C PHE A 252 -23.02 -18.48 3.82
N TRP A 253 -23.05 -19.58 4.57
CA TRP A 253 -21.91 -20.49 4.71
C TRP A 253 -21.73 -21.44 3.52
N ARG A 254 -22.78 -21.66 2.72
CA ARG A 254 -22.76 -22.57 1.56
C ARG A 254 -21.95 -21.99 0.39
N SER A 255 -21.93 -20.67 0.24
CA SER A 255 -21.11 -19.98 -0.76
C SER A 255 -19.65 -19.90 -0.31
N LYS A 256 -18.93 -21.03 -0.44
CA LYS A 256 -17.53 -21.20 -0.03
C LYS A 256 -16.61 -21.48 -1.23
N GLU A 257 -16.65 -20.63 -2.25
CA GLU A 257 -15.81 -20.73 -3.44
C GLU A 257 -14.36 -20.31 -3.14
N GLU A 258 -13.39 -21.13 -3.52
CA GLU A 258 -11.98 -20.77 -3.31
C GLU A 258 -11.63 -19.46 -4.02
N PRO A 259 -11.05 -18.46 -3.31
CA PRO A 259 -10.61 -17.22 -3.93
C PRO A 259 -9.63 -17.47 -5.06
N ARG A 260 -9.89 -16.87 -6.22
CA ARG A 260 -8.99 -16.88 -7.37
C ARG A 260 -8.67 -15.45 -7.75
N TYR A 261 -7.40 -15.11 -7.66
CA TYR A 261 -6.90 -13.77 -7.96
C TYR A 261 -6.20 -13.79 -9.32
N LEU A 262 -6.37 -12.73 -10.13
CA LEU A 262 -5.65 -12.61 -11.39
C LEU A 262 -4.17 -12.39 -11.11
N THR A 263 -3.25 -12.89 -11.94
CA THR A 263 -1.80 -12.76 -11.74
C THR A 263 -1.30 -11.33 -11.55
N LYS A 264 -2.05 -10.31 -12.00
CA LYS A 264 -1.76 -8.89 -11.75
C LYS A 264 -2.14 -8.42 -10.34
N ASP A 265 -3.03 -9.16 -9.68
CA ASP A 265 -3.54 -8.91 -8.33
C ASP A 265 -2.83 -9.80 -7.27
N VAL A 266 -2.06 -10.82 -7.71
CA VAL A 266 -1.36 -11.84 -6.87
C VAL A 266 0.12 -11.50 -6.66
N GLU A 267 0.56 -10.26 -6.84
CA GLU A 267 1.98 -9.92 -6.56
C GLU A 267 2.27 -9.97 -5.05
N PHE A 268 2.48 -11.18 -4.54
CA PHE A 268 3.07 -11.46 -3.24
C PHE A 268 4.54 -10.99 -3.27
N ASN A 269 4.74 -9.75 -2.81
CA ASN A 269 5.91 -9.19 -2.13
C ASN A 269 7.35 -9.47 -2.62
N MET A 270 7.59 -9.88 -3.87
CA MET A 270 8.99 -9.95 -4.36
C MET A 270 9.26 -9.50 -5.81
N ALA A 271 8.25 -9.21 -6.63
CA ALA A 271 8.45 -8.82 -8.04
C ALA A 271 7.91 -7.44 -8.44
N THR A 272 7.45 -6.64 -7.47
CA THR A 272 6.62 -5.45 -7.71
C THR A 272 7.39 -4.19 -8.11
N MET A 273 8.72 -4.25 -8.30
CA MET A 273 9.52 -3.06 -8.64
C MET A 273 9.34 -2.58 -10.10
N ASN A 274 8.65 -3.32 -10.97
CA ASN A 274 8.70 -3.10 -12.44
C ASN A 274 7.38 -2.63 -13.10
N SER A 275 6.25 -2.60 -12.39
CA SER A 275 4.94 -2.24 -12.95
C SER A 275 4.67 -0.73 -12.96
N ASN A 276 5.04 -0.01 -11.89
CA ASN A 276 4.85 1.46 -11.78
C ASN A 276 5.74 2.28 -12.72
N ILE A 277 6.94 1.77 -13.03
CA ILE A 277 7.85 2.38 -14.00
C ILE A 277 7.18 2.55 -15.37
N LYS A 278 6.27 1.66 -15.77
CA LYS A 278 5.58 1.75 -17.06
C LYS A 278 4.62 2.94 -17.12
N TYR A 279 3.88 3.22 -16.04
CA TYR A 279 2.96 4.35 -15.95
C TYR A 279 3.73 5.68 -15.87
N VAL A 280 4.78 5.74 -15.04
CA VAL A 280 5.66 6.91 -14.97
C VAL A 280 6.33 7.17 -16.32
N ARG A 281 6.84 6.13 -17.01
CA ARG A 281 7.39 6.27 -18.37
C ARG A 281 6.36 6.79 -19.37
N SER A 282 5.12 6.30 -19.29
CA SER A 282 4.03 6.74 -20.19
C SER A 282 3.63 8.20 -19.94
N LEU A 283 3.52 8.61 -18.67
CA LEU A 283 3.29 10.01 -18.28
C LEU A 283 4.40 10.93 -18.77
N VAL A 284 5.66 10.54 -18.55
CA VAL A 284 6.83 11.31 -19.01
C VAL A 284 6.85 11.41 -20.53
N GLN A 285 6.50 10.33 -21.23
CA GLN A 285 6.43 10.33 -22.69
C GLN A 285 5.37 11.29 -23.21
N GLU A 286 4.16 11.32 -22.62
CA GLU A 286 3.13 12.26 -23.05
C GLU A 286 3.40 13.70 -22.65
N LEU A 287 3.96 13.94 -21.47
CA LEU A 287 4.40 15.29 -21.08
C LEU A 287 5.48 15.83 -22.02
N ARG A 288 6.37 14.99 -22.54
CA ARG A 288 7.35 15.38 -23.56
C ARG A 288 6.72 15.67 -24.93
N ARG A 289 5.51 15.18 -25.22
CA ARG A 289 4.76 15.51 -26.45
C ARG A 289 3.99 16.83 -26.31
N VAL A 290 3.49 17.13 -25.12
CA VAL A 290 2.70 18.34 -24.84
C VAL A 290 3.58 19.55 -24.50
N SER A 291 4.74 19.33 -23.87
CA SER A 291 5.68 20.38 -23.47
C SER A 291 6.64 20.79 -24.61
N GLN A 292 6.93 22.09 -24.71
CA GLN A 292 7.99 22.61 -25.58
C GLN A 292 9.39 22.18 -25.09
N ASN A 293 9.57 21.99 -23.78
CA ASN A 293 10.84 21.60 -23.15
C ASN A 293 10.85 20.13 -22.72
N LYS A 294 11.70 19.35 -23.38
CA LYS A 294 11.85 17.90 -23.21
C LYS A 294 12.83 17.49 -22.11
N SER A 295 13.62 18.45 -21.60
CA SER A 295 14.58 18.24 -20.52
C SER A 295 13.88 18.02 -19.19
N VAL A 296 14.27 16.97 -18.46
CA VAL A 296 13.73 16.67 -17.13
C VAL A 296 14.14 17.75 -16.12
N LYS A 297 15.29 18.41 -16.30
CA LYS A 297 15.78 19.45 -15.37
C LYS A 297 15.10 20.81 -15.55
N GLU A 298 14.48 21.04 -16.70
CA GLU A 298 13.90 22.33 -17.09
C GLU A 298 12.37 22.30 -17.12
N ASN A 299 11.78 21.14 -16.80
CA ASN A 299 10.34 20.94 -16.82
C ASN A 299 9.88 20.55 -15.40
N ALA A 300 9.35 21.53 -14.67
CA ALA A 300 8.94 21.39 -13.28
C ALA A 300 7.92 20.25 -13.07
N MET A 301 7.06 19.99 -14.07
CA MET A 301 6.10 18.87 -14.02
C MET A 301 6.81 17.51 -14.10
N LEU A 302 7.86 17.40 -14.92
CA LEU A 302 8.68 16.18 -14.98
C LEU A 302 9.52 16.00 -13.71
N GLN A 303 10.04 17.08 -13.11
CA GLN A 303 10.74 17.02 -11.82
C GLN A 303 9.81 16.55 -10.72
N TYR A 304 8.63 17.15 -10.61
CA TYR A 304 7.63 16.77 -9.61
C TYR A 304 7.22 15.30 -9.75
N ILE A 305 6.95 14.80 -10.96
CA ILE A 305 6.60 13.38 -11.18
C ILE A 305 7.75 12.44 -10.78
N MET A 306 9.00 12.82 -11.07
CA MET A 306 10.17 12.03 -10.67
C MET A 306 10.40 12.06 -9.17
N GLU A 307 10.18 13.20 -8.52
CA GLU A 307 10.25 13.35 -7.06
C GLU A 307 9.16 12.53 -6.37
N GLN A 308 7.91 12.57 -6.86
CA GLN A 308 6.83 11.74 -6.35
C GLN A 308 7.11 10.25 -6.58
N ALA A 309 7.58 9.86 -7.77
CA ALA A 309 7.95 8.47 -8.06
C ALA A 309 9.09 7.97 -7.16
N HIS A 310 10.01 8.85 -6.76
CA HIS A 310 11.10 8.55 -5.83
C HIS A 310 10.63 8.49 -4.38
N ALA A 311 9.75 9.40 -3.95
CA ALA A 311 9.19 9.44 -2.61
C ALA A 311 8.34 8.19 -2.29
N HIS A 312 7.69 7.60 -3.31
CA HIS A 312 6.85 6.41 -3.18
C HIS A 312 7.61 5.09 -3.38
N LYS A 313 8.96 5.11 -3.32
CA LYS A 313 9.82 3.95 -3.57
C LYS A 313 9.93 2.98 -2.37
N GLU A 314 9.59 3.40 -1.14
CA GLU A 314 9.80 2.61 0.08
C GLU A 314 8.72 2.81 1.17
N THR A 315 7.61 2.07 1.14
CA THR A 315 6.83 1.78 2.36
C THR A 315 5.80 0.65 2.18
N SER A 316 5.88 -0.35 3.04
CA SER A 316 5.25 -1.68 2.93
C SER A 316 3.71 -1.75 2.96
N GLN A 317 2.98 -0.67 3.28
CA GLN A 317 1.50 -0.61 3.19
C GLN A 317 1.00 0.53 2.29
N VAL A 318 1.74 1.63 2.24
CA VAL A 318 1.66 2.69 1.22
C VAL A 318 1.81 2.08 -0.19
N LEU A 319 2.49 0.93 -0.32
CA LEU A 319 2.62 0.16 -1.56
C LEU A 319 1.35 -0.48 -2.13
N CYS A 320 0.22 -0.54 -1.42
CA CYS A 320 -1.05 -0.99 -2.02
C CYS A 320 -1.97 0.20 -2.30
N LYS A 321 -2.22 1.03 -1.27
CA LYS A 321 -3.08 2.23 -1.38
C LYS A 321 -2.42 3.34 -2.18
N ALA A 322 -1.20 3.77 -1.85
CA ALA A 322 -0.51 4.79 -2.65
C ALA A 322 -0.02 4.27 -4.01
N ARG A 323 0.11 2.95 -4.20
CA ARG A 323 0.30 2.35 -5.54
C ARG A 323 -0.96 2.44 -6.39
N GLU A 324 -2.12 2.11 -5.83
CA GLU A 324 -3.42 2.27 -6.49
C GLU A 324 -3.72 3.76 -6.73
N GLU A 325 -3.44 4.65 -5.76
CA GLU A 325 -3.57 6.09 -5.91
C GLU A 325 -2.61 6.64 -6.96
N LEU A 326 -1.33 6.26 -6.96
CA LEU A 326 -0.38 6.69 -7.99
C LEU A 326 -0.80 6.20 -9.38
N LYS A 327 -1.29 4.96 -9.49
CA LYS A 327 -1.83 4.42 -10.74
C LYS A 327 -3.07 5.19 -11.19
N ASN A 328 -4.05 5.40 -10.31
CA ASN A 328 -5.30 6.11 -10.59
C ASN A 328 -5.02 7.58 -10.95
N LEU A 329 -4.13 8.24 -10.21
CA LEU A 329 -3.66 9.59 -10.46
C LEU A 329 -2.94 9.67 -11.81
N ALA A 330 -2.08 8.69 -12.11
CA ALA A 330 -1.40 8.61 -13.39
C ALA A 330 -2.38 8.41 -14.56
N GLU A 331 -3.35 7.51 -14.43
CA GLU A 331 -4.39 7.27 -15.43
C GLU A 331 -5.28 8.50 -15.62
N MET A 332 -5.64 9.20 -14.54
CA MET A 332 -6.38 10.45 -14.58
C MET A 332 -5.61 11.54 -15.33
N TYR A 333 -4.34 11.76 -15.00
CA TYR A 333 -3.50 12.74 -15.70
C TYR A 333 -3.27 12.35 -17.17
N LEU A 334 -3.10 11.07 -17.47
CA LEU A 334 -2.97 10.57 -18.83
C LEU A 334 -4.26 10.86 -19.64
N CYS A 335 -5.43 10.62 -19.04
CA CYS A 335 -6.73 10.93 -19.64
C CYS A 335 -6.87 12.44 -19.89
N TYR A 336 -6.49 13.27 -18.91
CA TYR A 336 -6.51 14.72 -19.03
C TYR A 336 -5.60 15.23 -20.15
N LEU A 337 -4.35 14.76 -20.21
CA LEU A 337 -3.39 15.16 -21.24
C LEU A 337 -3.85 14.72 -22.64
N ARG A 338 -4.40 13.51 -22.77
CA ARG A 338 -5.00 13.04 -24.03
C ARG A 338 -6.20 13.88 -24.45
N SER A 339 -7.05 14.25 -23.51
CA SER A 339 -8.22 15.11 -23.76
C SER A 339 -7.80 16.51 -24.17
N GLN A 340 -6.75 17.08 -23.56
CA GLN A 340 -6.17 18.34 -24.00
C GLN A 340 -5.61 18.26 -25.42
N GLN A 341 -4.94 17.17 -25.79
CA GLN A 341 -4.44 16.95 -27.14
C GLN A 341 -5.60 16.86 -28.14
N ALA A 342 -6.63 16.08 -27.83
CA ALA A 342 -7.83 15.98 -28.66
C ALA A 342 -8.52 17.34 -28.81
N CYS A 343 -8.63 18.12 -27.74
CA CYS A 343 -9.18 19.47 -27.77
C CYS A 343 -8.33 20.40 -28.66
N LYS A 344 -7.00 20.32 -28.62
CA LYS A 344 -6.12 21.07 -29.53
C LYS A 344 -6.31 20.67 -30.99
N GLU A 345 -6.44 19.38 -31.29
CA GLU A 345 -6.68 18.92 -32.66
C GLU A 345 -8.06 19.34 -33.16
N ILE A 346 -9.10 19.23 -32.34
CA ILE A 346 -10.45 19.74 -32.63
C ILE A 346 -10.39 21.25 -32.83
N HIS A 347 -9.74 22.00 -31.94
CA HIS A 347 -9.60 23.44 -32.08
C HIS A 347 -8.83 23.80 -33.36
N LYS A 348 -7.77 23.07 -33.71
CA LYS A 348 -7.05 23.28 -34.98
C LYS A 348 -7.92 22.99 -36.20
N HIS A 349 -8.81 22.01 -36.11
CA HIS A 349 -9.71 21.61 -37.20
C HIS A 349 -10.89 22.57 -37.35
N TYR A 350 -11.49 23.01 -36.23
CA TYR A 350 -12.73 23.78 -36.21
C TYR A 350 -12.55 25.27 -35.92
N ALA A 351 -11.45 25.73 -35.32
CA ALA A 351 -11.16 27.15 -35.20
C ALA A 351 -10.82 27.73 -36.58
N GLY A 352 -11.61 28.70 -37.02
CA GLY A 352 -11.38 29.40 -38.28
C GLY A 352 -10.13 30.27 -38.19
N LYS A 353 -9.30 30.26 -39.24
CA LYS A 353 -8.22 31.25 -39.42
C LYS A 353 -8.72 32.59 -40.00
N GLY A 354 -10.05 32.74 -40.14
CA GLY A 354 -10.75 33.84 -40.80
C GLY A 354 -12.18 33.41 -41.18
N GLU A 355 -12.88 34.23 -41.97
CA GLU A 355 -14.17 33.86 -42.57
C GLU A 355 -13.98 32.66 -43.51
N ARG A 356 -14.80 31.61 -43.33
CA ARG A 356 -14.82 30.42 -44.20
C ARG A 356 -15.87 30.61 -45.28
N SER A 357 -15.65 30.03 -46.46
CA SER A 357 -16.69 30.00 -47.48
C SER A 357 -17.86 29.10 -47.08
N ILE A 358 -19.02 29.32 -47.72
CA ILE A 358 -20.24 28.53 -47.49
C ILE A 358 -20.00 27.05 -47.82
N LYS A 359 -19.22 26.77 -48.87
CA LYS A 359 -18.86 25.42 -49.30
C LYS A 359 -17.99 24.70 -48.27
N GLU A 360 -16.90 25.34 -47.83
CA GLU A 360 -15.99 24.76 -46.83
C GLU A 360 -16.69 24.51 -45.50
N THR A 361 -17.63 25.38 -45.12
CA THR A 361 -18.41 25.19 -43.89
C THR A 361 -19.37 24.01 -44.03
N ALA A 362 -20.05 23.87 -45.17
CA ALA A 362 -20.92 22.73 -45.46
C ALA A 362 -20.13 21.40 -45.41
N ASP A 363 -18.97 21.34 -46.07
CA ASP A 363 -18.11 20.15 -46.06
C ASP A 363 -17.60 19.81 -44.65
N LEU A 364 -17.23 20.81 -43.83
CA LEU A 364 -16.74 20.63 -42.46
C LEU A 364 -17.78 19.97 -41.54
N VAL A 365 -19.07 20.24 -41.75
CA VAL A 365 -20.17 19.65 -40.98
C VAL A 365 -20.86 18.48 -41.69
N GLY A 366 -20.32 18.02 -42.82
CA GLY A 366 -20.81 16.85 -43.56
C GLY A 366 -22.04 17.09 -44.43
N PHE A 367 -22.29 18.34 -44.82
CA PHE A 367 -23.37 18.73 -45.73
C PHE A 367 -22.85 19.02 -47.14
N LYS A 368 -23.69 18.74 -48.14
CA LYS A 368 -23.45 19.13 -49.54
C LYS A 368 -24.19 20.43 -49.85
N LEU A 369 -23.69 21.21 -50.82
CA LEU A 369 -24.43 22.36 -51.33
C LEU A 369 -25.59 21.92 -52.23
N PRO A 370 -26.64 22.75 -52.40
CA PRO A 370 -27.80 22.43 -53.25
C PRO A 370 -27.47 22.10 -54.72
N HIS A 371 -26.28 22.51 -55.18
CA HIS A 371 -25.80 22.30 -56.54
C HIS A 371 -24.74 21.19 -56.65
N ASP A 372 -24.36 20.55 -55.54
CA ASP A 372 -23.45 19.40 -55.58
C ASP A 372 -24.20 18.14 -56.04
N PRO A 373 -23.57 17.26 -56.85
CA PRO A 373 -24.19 16.03 -57.29
C PRO A 373 -24.54 15.13 -56.10
N LYS A 374 -25.73 14.52 -56.16
CA LYS A 374 -26.28 13.66 -55.11
C LYS A 374 -25.34 12.50 -54.77
#